data_AF-A0A2N3WHK6-F1
#
_entry.id   AF-A0A2N3WHK6-F1
#
_cell.length_a   1.000
_cell.length_b   1.000
_cell.length_c   1.000
_cell.angle_alpha   90.00
_cell.angle_beta   90.00
_cell.angle_gamma   90.00
#
_symmetry.space_group_name_H-M   'P 1'
#
loop_
_entity.id
_entity.type
_entity.pdbx_description
1 polymer ?
#
loop_
_entity_poly.entity_id
_entity_poly.type
_entity_poly.pdbx_seq_one_letter_code
_entity_poly.pdbx_strand_id
1 'polypeptide(L)'
;MLQRNVGELLQELRVAQAGVQILFGFLLSVVFTGRFHDASGFEKTLHLLAVLLTVAATALLIAPAAWHRILFRTGRREQILQVGNRVVLVGFGCLAAAITVTVALIAKVSFGPVAMGLVGGMAVLLFGLLWFAVPGMLIGDRRRRNGH
;
A
#
# COMPACT_ATOMS: atom_id res chain seq x y z
N MET A 1 -3.11 -20.38 20.11
CA MET A 1 -2.09 -19.76 19.22
C MET A 1 -2.71 -18.90 18.11
N LEU A 2 -3.75 -19.35 17.40
CA LEU A 2 -4.44 -18.55 16.35
C LEU A 2 -4.85 -17.12 16.77
N GLN A 3 -5.37 -16.91 17.98
CA GLN A 3 -5.75 -15.57 18.46
C GLN A 3 -4.56 -14.62 18.68
N ARG A 4 -3.39 -15.14 19.08
CA ARG A 4 -2.18 -14.33 19.25
C ARG A 4 -1.64 -13.85 17.90
N ASN A 5 -1.60 -14.75 16.92
CA ASN A 5 -1.16 -14.41 15.56
C ASN A 5 -2.10 -13.37 14.90
N VAL A 6 -3.41 -13.45 15.15
CA VAL A 6 -4.36 -12.41 14.68
C VAL A 6 -4.10 -11.07 15.38
N GLY A 7 -3.77 -11.08 16.67
CA GLY A 7 -3.41 -9.87 17.41
C GLY A 7 -2.15 -9.18 16.89
N GLU A 8 -1.09 -9.95 16.61
CA GLU A 8 0.15 -9.45 16.00
C GLU A 8 -0.08 -8.89 14.60
N LEU A 9 -0.81 -9.61 13.74
CA LEU A 9 -1.18 -9.12 12.40
C LEU A 9 -2.00 -7.82 12.47
N LEU A 10 -2.92 -7.70 13.42
CA LEU A 10 -3.69 -6.45 13.60
C LEU A 10 -2.80 -5.30 14.09
N GLN A 11 -1.75 -5.58 14.84
CA GLN A 11 -0.79 -4.57 15.25
C GLN A 11 0.09 -4.12 14.08
N GLU A 12 0.58 -5.05 13.26
CA GLU A 12 1.30 -4.75 12.02
C GLU A 12 0.43 -3.92 11.06
N LEU A 13 -0.85 -4.27 10.93
CA LEU A 13 -1.81 -3.52 10.13
C LEU A 13 -2.05 -2.10 10.67
N ARG A 14 -2.04 -1.90 11.99
CA ARG A 14 -2.14 -0.55 12.57
C ARG A 14 -0.95 0.32 12.21
N VAL A 15 0.26 -0.24 12.21
CA VAL A 15 1.47 0.48 11.79
C VAL A 15 1.35 0.90 10.33
N ALA A 16 0.96 -0.03 9.45
CA ALA A 16 0.71 0.26 8.05
C ALA A 16 -0.37 1.34 7.85
N GLN A 17 -1.49 1.21 8.55
CA GLN A 17 -2.62 2.13 8.48
C GLN A 17 -2.21 3.55 8.91
N ALA A 18 -1.39 3.70 9.96
CA ALA A 18 -0.86 4.99 10.38
C ALA A 18 -0.05 5.66 9.25
N GLY A 19 0.79 4.89 8.55
CA GLY A 19 1.52 5.39 7.38
C GLY A 19 0.60 5.89 6.26
N VAL A 20 -0.48 5.16 5.97
CA VAL A 20 -1.47 5.57 4.94
C VAL A 20 -2.18 6.86 5.33
N GLN A 21 -2.55 7.03 6.60
CA GLN A 21 -3.21 8.25 7.09
C GLN A 21 -2.29 9.47 6.98
N ILE A 22 -1.00 9.32 7.32
CA ILE A 22 -0.01 10.39 7.16
C ILE A 22 0.13 10.76 5.68
N LEU A 23 0.28 9.78 4.78
CA LEU A 23 0.37 10.00 3.33
C LEU A 23 -0.88 10.72 2.80
N PHE A 24 -2.06 10.29 3.23
CA PHE A 24 -3.33 10.92 2.86
C PHE A 24 -3.40 12.38 3.29
N GLY A 25 -2.98 12.69 4.52
CA GLY A 25 -2.89 14.06 5.03
C GLY A 25 -1.92 14.93 4.22
N PHE A 26 -0.75 14.39 3.87
CA PHE A 26 0.21 15.09 3.01
C PHE A 26 -0.34 15.37 1.61
N LEU A 27 -0.97 14.36 0.98
CA LEU A 27 -1.64 14.53 -0.31
C LEU A 27 -2.70 15.63 -0.24
N LEU A 28 -3.55 15.60 0.78
CA LEU A 28 -4.58 16.61 0.97
C LEU A 28 -3.99 18.01 1.17
N SER A 29 -2.91 18.14 1.95
CA SER A 29 -2.22 19.40 2.16
C SER A 29 -1.68 20.00 0.86
N VAL A 30 -1.16 19.17 -0.05
CA VAL A 30 -0.65 19.61 -1.36
C VAL A 30 -1.74 20.30 -2.20
N VAL A 31 -2.98 19.82 -2.16
CA VAL A 31 -4.09 20.42 -2.93
C VAL A 31 -4.39 21.86 -2.52
N PHE A 32 -4.14 22.20 -1.26
CA PHE A 32 -4.33 23.56 -0.74
C PHE A 32 -3.14 24.49 -0.95
N THR A 33 -2.05 24.01 -1.54
CA THR A 33 -0.89 24.85 -1.85
C THR A 33 -1.09 25.60 -3.16
N GLY A 34 -0.66 26.88 -3.23
CA GLY A 34 -0.75 27.69 -4.45
C GLY A 34 -0.07 27.04 -5.68
N ARG A 35 1.00 26.27 -5.46
CA ARG A 35 1.67 25.51 -6.54
C ARG A 35 0.77 24.48 -7.21
N PHE A 36 -0.21 23.90 -6.51
CA PHE A 36 -1.14 22.94 -7.10
C PHE A 36 -2.19 23.63 -7.98
N HIS A 37 -2.52 24.89 -7.69
CA HIS A 37 -3.44 25.67 -8.52
C HIS A 37 -2.83 25.92 -9.91
N ASP A 38 -1.54 26.28 -9.94
CA ASP A 38 -0.76 26.54 -11.15
C ASP A 38 -0.24 25.27 -11.84
N ALA A 39 -0.44 24.09 -11.22
CA ALA A 39 0.01 22.82 -11.74
C ALA A 39 -0.71 22.42 -13.03
N SER A 40 0.02 21.73 -13.91
CA SER A 40 -0.51 21.23 -15.18
C SER A 40 -1.64 20.22 -14.97
N GLY A 41 -2.56 20.10 -15.93
CA GLY A 41 -3.67 19.12 -15.84
C GLY A 41 -3.20 17.69 -15.57
N PHE A 42 -2.05 17.31 -16.13
CA PHE A 42 -1.41 16.01 -15.89
C PHE A 42 -1.00 15.79 -14.42
N GLU A 43 -0.43 16.80 -13.76
CA GLU A 43 -0.09 16.71 -12.33
C GLU A 43 -1.35 16.56 -11.47
N LYS A 44 -2.42 17.30 -11.80
CA LYS A 44 -3.70 17.18 -11.10
C LYS A 44 -4.29 15.77 -11.24
N THR A 45 -4.22 15.17 -12.43
CA THR A 45 -4.67 13.78 -12.66
C THR A 45 -3.84 12.77 -11.88
N LEU A 46 -2.50 12.86 -11.92
CA LEU A 46 -1.64 11.95 -11.15
C LEU A 46 -1.85 12.10 -9.64
N HIS A 47 -2.03 13.32 -9.17
CA HIS A 47 -2.32 13.58 -7.76
C HIS A 47 -3.65 12.95 -7.34
N LEU A 48 -4.73 13.15 -8.12
CA LEU A 48 -6.02 12.50 -7.87
C LEU A 48 -5.90 10.98 -7.90
N LEU A 49 -5.12 10.42 -8.83
CA LEU A 49 -4.86 8.98 -8.89
C LEU A 49 -4.17 8.49 -7.61
N ALA A 50 -3.15 9.20 -7.12
CA ALA A 50 -2.48 8.87 -5.86
C ALA A 50 -3.42 8.94 -4.66
N VAL A 51 -4.30 9.94 -4.61
CA VAL A 51 -5.33 10.06 -3.57
C VAL A 51 -6.29 8.87 -3.61
N LEU A 52 -6.81 8.51 -4.79
CA LEU A 52 -7.71 7.36 -4.94
C LEU A 52 -7.03 6.04 -4.54
N LEU A 53 -5.78 5.84 -4.93
CA LEU A 53 -4.99 4.68 -4.50
C LEU A 53 -4.79 4.64 -2.99
N THR A 54 -4.57 5.79 -2.35
CA THR A 54 -4.42 5.91 -0.89
C THR A 54 -5.73 5.60 -0.17
N VAL A 55 -6.87 6.06 -0.70
CA VAL A 55 -8.22 5.73 -0.19
C VAL A 55 -8.50 4.23 -0.35
N ALA A 56 -8.20 3.65 -1.51
CA ALA A 56 -8.34 2.22 -1.74
C ALA A 56 -7.48 1.40 -0.77
N ALA A 57 -6.22 1.77 -0.60
CA ALA A 57 -5.32 1.14 0.38
C ALA A 57 -5.88 1.22 1.80
N THR A 58 -6.41 2.37 2.20
CA THR A 58 -7.05 2.56 3.51
C THR A 58 -8.23 1.61 3.69
N ALA A 59 -9.14 1.54 2.71
CA ALA A 59 -10.30 0.66 2.78
C ALA A 59 -9.91 -0.82 2.87
N LEU A 60 -8.93 -1.24 2.07
CA LEU A 60 -8.43 -2.61 2.03
C LEU A 60 -7.71 -3.00 3.34
N LEU A 61 -6.90 -2.10 3.93
CA LEU A 61 -6.19 -2.38 5.18
C LEU A 61 -7.13 -2.38 6.41
N ILE A 62 -8.22 -1.62 6.37
CA ILE A 62 -9.22 -1.60 7.46
C ILE A 62 -10.18 -2.80 7.38
N ALA A 63 -10.41 -3.36 6.18
CA ALA A 63 -11.35 -4.46 5.96
C ALA A 63 -11.19 -5.67 6.90
N PRO A 64 -9.98 -6.20 7.19
CA PRO A 64 -9.81 -7.32 8.12
C PRO A 64 -10.25 -6.99 9.55
N ALA A 65 -9.97 -5.78 10.02
CA ALA A 65 -10.38 -5.33 11.35
C ALA A 65 -11.90 -5.18 11.44
N ALA A 66 -12.53 -4.69 10.37
CA ALA A 66 -13.98 -4.58 10.26
C ALA A 66 -14.65 -5.97 10.22
N TRP A 67 -14.17 -6.88 9.38
CA TRP A 67 -14.67 -8.24 9.30
C TRP A 67 -14.50 -9.01 10.61
N HIS A 68 -13.38 -8.82 11.30
CA HIS A 68 -13.19 -9.42 12.61
C HIS A 68 -14.24 -8.95 13.62
N ARG A 69 -14.63 -7.67 13.61
CA ARG A 69 -15.70 -7.16 14.50
C ARG A 69 -17.09 -7.66 14.10
N ILE A 70 -17.40 -7.72 12.80
CA ILE A 70 -18.75 -8.05 12.31
C ILE A 70 -19.02 -9.57 12.33
N LEU A 71 -18.06 -10.40 11.90
CA LEU A 71 -18.24 -11.84 11.77
C LEU A 71 -17.78 -12.64 13.00
N PHE A 72 -17.40 -11.97 14.09
CA PHE A 72 -17.07 -12.66 15.36
C PHE A 72 -18.22 -13.53 15.88
N ARG A 73 -19.48 -13.21 15.50
CA ARG A 73 -20.68 -13.95 15.94
C ARG A 73 -21.06 -15.14 15.03
N THR A 74 -20.41 -15.34 13.87
CA THR A 74 -20.87 -16.31 12.85
C THR A 74 -20.05 -17.60 12.73
N GLY A 75 -19.07 -17.86 13.61
CA GLY A 75 -18.39 -19.17 13.72
C GLY A 75 -17.50 -19.61 12.54
N ARG A 76 -17.53 -18.92 11.38
CA ARG A 76 -16.75 -19.24 10.17
C ARG A 76 -15.40 -18.49 10.12
N ARG A 77 -14.62 -18.59 11.19
CA ARG A 77 -13.42 -17.76 11.46
C ARG A 77 -12.28 -17.92 10.43
N GLU A 78 -12.08 -19.13 9.89
CA GLU A 78 -10.88 -19.45 9.10
C GLU A 78 -10.93 -18.96 7.65
N GLN A 79 -12.10 -19.02 6.99
CA GLN A 79 -12.27 -18.55 5.61
C GLN A 79 -12.11 -17.02 5.52
N ILE A 80 -12.59 -16.28 6.53
CA ILE A 80 -12.50 -14.82 6.61
C ILE A 80 -11.03 -14.38 6.74
N LEU A 81 -10.22 -15.16 7.49
CA LEU A 81 -8.80 -14.88 7.67
C LEU A 81 -8.00 -15.07 6.36
N GLN A 82 -8.30 -16.09 5.57
CA GLN A 82 -7.63 -16.32 4.28
C GLN A 82 -7.93 -15.21 3.27
N VAL A 83 -9.19 -14.78 3.17
CA VAL A 83 -9.59 -13.66 2.29
C VAL A 83 -9.01 -12.34 2.81
N GLY A 84 -9.01 -12.14 4.14
CA GLY A 84 -8.40 -11.00 4.81
C GLY A 84 -6.94 -10.78 4.43
N ASN A 85 -6.13 -11.84 4.44
CA ASN A 85 -4.72 -11.74 4.07
C ASN A 85 -4.52 -11.29 2.61
N ARG A 86 -5.33 -11.80 1.68
CA ARG A 86 -5.24 -11.41 0.26
C ARG A 86 -5.64 -9.94 0.07
N VAL A 87 -6.67 -9.48 0.77
CA VAL A 87 -7.12 -8.10 0.74
C VAL A 87 -6.09 -7.13 1.31
N VAL A 88 -5.45 -7.49 2.41
CA VAL A 88 -4.32 -6.75 2.98
C VAL A 88 -3.18 -6.62 1.96
N LEU A 89 -2.82 -7.73 1.31
CA LEU A 89 -1.74 -7.75 0.32
C LEU A 89 -2.04 -6.83 -0.88
N VAL A 90 -3.30 -6.82 -1.35
CA VAL A 90 -3.74 -5.90 -2.41
C VAL A 90 -3.72 -4.44 -1.91
N GLY A 91 -4.17 -4.18 -0.68
CA GLY A 91 -4.14 -2.84 -0.07
C GLY A 91 -2.72 -2.29 0.04
N PHE A 92 -1.79 -3.15 0.39
CA PHE A 92 -0.36 -2.89 0.38
C PHE A 92 0.18 -2.54 -1.02
N GLY A 93 -0.23 -3.28 -2.05
CA GLY A 93 0.08 -2.93 -3.44
C GLY A 93 -0.47 -1.57 -3.86
N CYS A 94 -1.71 -1.24 -3.47
CA CYS A 94 -2.29 0.09 -3.70
C CYS A 94 -1.50 1.19 -2.99
N LEU A 95 -1.04 0.94 -1.75
CA LEU A 95 -0.20 1.88 -1.01
C LEU A 95 1.14 2.11 -1.70
N ALA A 96 1.79 1.04 -2.17
CA ALA A 96 3.03 1.10 -2.96
C ALA A 96 2.87 2.01 -4.18
N ALA A 97 1.78 1.78 -4.92
CA ALA A 97 1.45 2.54 -6.13
C ALA A 97 1.18 4.01 -5.79
N ALA A 98 0.42 4.29 -4.73
CA ALA A 98 0.17 5.65 -4.26
C ALA A 98 1.47 6.39 -3.96
N ILE A 99 2.35 5.79 -3.14
CA ILE A 99 3.66 6.37 -2.79
C ILE A 99 4.49 6.60 -4.05
N THR A 100 4.55 5.61 -4.94
CA THR A 100 5.30 5.71 -6.21
C THR A 100 4.83 6.90 -7.04
N VAL A 101 3.52 7.04 -7.24
CA VAL A 101 2.95 8.16 -8.00
C VAL A 101 3.23 9.48 -7.29
N THR A 102 3.07 9.56 -5.97
CA THR A 102 3.33 10.77 -5.19
C THR A 102 4.80 11.22 -5.30
N VAL A 103 5.76 10.32 -5.10
CA VAL A 103 7.18 10.68 -5.14
C VAL A 103 7.63 11.00 -6.57
N ALA A 104 7.12 10.28 -7.59
CA ALA A 104 7.36 10.62 -8.99
C ALA A 104 6.81 12.01 -9.34
N LEU A 105 5.62 12.36 -8.85
CA LEU A 105 5.02 13.69 -9.03
C LEU A 105 5.87 14.78 -8.36
N ILE A 106 6.33 14.56 -7.13
CA ILE A 106 7.21 15.51 -6.43
C ILE A 106 8.52 15.71 -7.21
N ALA A 107 9.13 14.62 -7.70
CA ALA A 107 10.33 14.68 -8.52
C ALA A 107 10.09 15.46 -9.83
N LYS A 108 8.93 15.26 -10.47
CA LYS A 108 8.54 16.02 -11.66
C LYS A 108 8.47 17.51 -11.39
N VAL A 109 7.76 17.90 -10.33
CA VAL A 109 7.55 19.31 -9.98
C VAL A 109 8.85 19.99 -9.54
N SER A 110 9.77 19.25 -8.91
CA SER A 110 11.02 19.81 -8.39
C SER A 110 12.17 19.85 -9.40
N PHE A 111 12.29 18.84 -10.27
CA PHE A 111 13.46 18.62 -11.14
C PHE A 111 13.11 18.30 -12.60
N GLY A 112 11.82 18.25 -12.95
CA GLY A 112 11.35 18.02 -14.32
C GLY A 112 11.09 16.54 -14.68
N PRO A 113 10.76 16.26 -15.96
CA PRO A 113 10.27 14.95 -16.40
C PRO A 113 11.30 13.81 -16.28
N VAL A 114 12.59 14.11 -16.40
CA VAL A 114 13.66 13.10 -16.29
C VAL A 114 13.75 12.56 -14.86
N ALA A 115 13.65 13.44 -13.87
CA ALA A 115 13.63 13.04 -12.46
C ALA A 115 12.38 12.22 -12.11
N MET A 116 11.23 12.53 -12.71
CA MET A 116 10.01 11.72 -12.58
C MET A 116 10.25 10.27 -13.01
N GLY A 117 10.90 10.06 -14.16
CA GLY A 117 11.20 8.73 -14.67
C GLY A 117 12.18 7.95 -13.77
N LEU A 118 13.25 8.61 -13.33
CA LEU A 118 14.26 7.99 -12.46
C LEU A 118 13.70 7.63 -11.09
N VAL A 119 13.03 8.58 -10.43
CA VAL A 119 12.50 8.37 -9.08
C VAL A 119 11.30 7.43 -9.09
N GLY A 120 10.41 7.56 -10.08
CA GLY A 120 9.31 6.62 -10.28
C GLY A 120 9.82 5.21 -10.58
N GLY A 121 10.81 5.08 -11.47
CA GLY A 121 11.44 3.80 -11.80
C GLY A 121 12.11 3.16 -10.58
N MET A 122 12.86 3.93 -9.79
CA MET A 122 13.50 3.46 -8.56
C MET A 122 12.46 3.03 -7.52
N ALA A 123 11.37 3.76 -7.35
CA ALA A 123 10.29 3.39 -6.44
C ALA A 123 9.60 2.10 -6.89
N VAL A 124 9.26 1.96 -8.18
CA VAL A 124 8.70 0.72 -8.74
C VAL A 124 9.67 -0.45 -8.54
N LEU A 125 10.96 -0.24 -8.76
CA LEU A 125 11.98 -1.28 -8.61
C LEU A 125 12.12 -1.71 -7.15
N LEU A 126 12.15 -0.75 -6.23
CA LEU A 126 12.21 -0.99 -4.79
C LEU A 126 10.99 -1.79 -4.31
N PHE A 127 9.78 -1.31 -4.62
CA PHE A 127 8.55 -2.01 -4.25
C PHE A 127 8.43 -3.36 -4.97
N GLY A 128 8.79 -3.44 -6.25
CA GLY A 128 8.81 -4.67 -7.02
C GLY A 128 9.75 -5.73 -6.42
N LEU A 129 10.96 -5.33 -6.02
CA LEU A 129 11.92 -6.21 -5.35
C LEU A 129 11.41 -6.63 -3.96
N LEU A 130 11.00 -5.67 -3.12
CA LEU A 130 10.57 -5.98 -1.76
C LEU A 130 9.30 -6.85 -1.73
N TRP A 131 8.34 -6.60 -2.64
CA TRP A 131 7.05 -7.29 -2.61
C TRP A 131 6.94 -8.50 -3.52
N PHE A 132 7.64 -8.56 -4.65
CA PHE A 132 7.55 -9.70 -5.56
C PHE A 132 8.81 -10.57 -5.54
N ALA A 133 10.01 -9.99 -5.44
CA ALA A 133 11.24 -10.79 -5.43
C ALA A 133 11.43 -11.52 -4.10
N VAL A 134 11.19 -10.87 -2.96
CA VAL A 134 11.32 -11.50 -1.63
C VAL A 134 10.41 -12.72 -1.44
N PRO A 135 9.09 -12.67 -1.71
CA PRO A 135 8.26 -13.87 -1.60
C PRO A 135 8.61 -14.93 -2.65
N GLY A 136 9.03 -14.53 -3.86
CA GLY A 136 9.53 -15.47 -4.87
C GLY A 136 10.76 -16.24 -4.39
N MET A 137 11.70 -15.56 -3.73
CA MET A 137 12.89 -16.17 -3.14
C MET A 137 12.55 -17.07 -1.95
N LEU A 138 11.66 -16.65 -1.04
CA LEU A 138 11.24 -17.48 0.10
C LEU A 138 10.47 -18.75 -0.31
N ILE A 139 9.64 -18.66 -1.35
CA ILE A 139 8.91 -19.82 -1.89
C ILE A 139 9.87 -20.76 -2.62
N GLY A 140 10.87 -20.22 -3.32
CA GLY A 140 11.95 -21.01 -3.96
C GLY A 140 12.78 -21.81 -2.95
N ASP A 141 13.02 -21.25 -1.76
CA ASP A 141 13.86 -21.88 -0.73
C ASP A 141 13.15 -23.07 -0.03
N ARG A 142 11.82 -22.97 0.17
CA ARG A 142 11.02 -24.10 0.70
C ARG A 142 10.99 -25.31 -0.24
N ARG A 143 11.04 -25.11 -1.57
CA ARG A 143 11.12 -26.23 -2.52
C ARG A 143 12.47 -26.95 -2.48
N ARG A 144 13.56 -26.28 -2.11
CA ARG A 144 14.88 -26.90 -1.97
C ARG A 144 15.01 -27.75 -0.71
N ARG A 145 14.32 -27.38 0.37
CA ARG A 145 14.40 -28.08 1.68
C ARG A 145 13.51 -29.32 1.81
N ASN A 146 12.44 -29.45 1.01
CA ASN A 146 11.58 -30.65 0.98
C ASN A 146 12.04 -31.71 -0.04
N GLY A 147 13.18 -31.50 -0.70
CA GLY A 147 13.76 -32.42 -1.68
C GLY A 147 14.95 -33.26 -1.17
N HIS A 148 15.13 -33.33 0.15
CA HIS A 148 16.15 -34.15 0.81
C HIS A 148 15.51 -35.15 1.76
#